data_AF-A0A937K102-F1
#
_entry.id   AF-A0A937K102-F1
#
_cell.length_a   1.000
_cell.length_b   1.000
_cell.length_c   1.000
_cell.angle_alpha   90.00
_cell.angle_beta   90.00
_cell.angle_gamma   90.00
#
_symmetry.space_group_name_H-M   'P 1'
#
loop_
_entity.id
_entity.type
_entity.pdbx_description
1 polymer ?
#
loop_
_entity_poly.entity_id
_entity_poly.type
_entity_poly.pdbx_seq_one_letter_code
_entity_poly.pdbx_strand_id
1 'polypeptide(L)'
;MNDVACALLVSSLLSVLLATIQISIDAKTNDLRSIITSSFVFYILIMMIGNIITTLLSANLIDNNLPAPGSTKTSFLLAGPRWVWYSIFGVFGFEAIIQKVNVTFFDQGVLTIHDWLTKAKKSATAASLEKIVILNFQDSQLLATRLKAQLDQESIHTFASMQLGFDQYEKIIASIKGNDKINHEEYLAYVLAEQSPRVVKAKIRAR
;
A
#
# COMPACT_ATOMS: atom_id res chain seq x y z
N MET A 1 -21.88 -15.32 -20.58
CA MET A 1 -20.48 -15.09 -20.14
C MET A 1 -20.03 -16.40 -19.51
N ASN A 2 -18.87 -16.97 -19.91
CA ASN A 2 -18.44 -18.26 -19.37
C ASN A 2 -18.18 -18.12 -17.86
N ASP A 3 -18.78 -18.97 -17.02
CA ASP A 3 -18.65 -18.88 -15.55
C ASP A 3 -17.19 -18.89 -15.10
N VAL A 4 -16.33 -19.61 -15.80
CA VAL A 4 -14.87 -19.61 -15.59
C VAL A 4 -14.27 -18.24 -15.87
N ALA A 5 -14.66 -17.56 -16.95
CA ALA A 5 -14.14 -16.22 -17.27
C ALA A 5 -14.57 -15.19 -16.22
N CYS A 6 -15.82 -15.25 -15.75
CA CYS A 6 -16.30 -14.45 -14.63
C CYS A 6 -15.47 -14.71 -13.37
N ALA A 7 -15.22 -16.00 -13.06
CA ALA A 7 -14.48 -16.40 -11.89
C ALA A 7 -13.02 -15.93 -11.90
N LEU A 8 -12.37 -15.98 -13.07
CA LEU A 8 -11.00 -15.48 -13.25
C LEU A 8 -10.91 -13.96 -13.04
N LEU A 9 -11.88 -13.21 -13.56
CA LEU A 9 -11.94 -11.76 -13.36
C LEU A 9 -12.12 -11.42 -11.87
N VAL A 10 -13.06 -12.08 -11.20
CA VAL A 10 -13.34 -11.85 -9.78
C VAL A 10 -12.15 -12.28 -8.91
N SER A 11 -11.52 -13.41 -9.22
CA SER A 11 -10.32 -13.91 -8.52
C SER A 11 -9.13 -12.96 -8.69
N SER A 12 -8.95 -12.38 -9.88
CA SER A 12 -7.93 -11.35 -10.12
C SER A 12 -8.20 -10.07 -9.32
N LEU A 13 -9.45 -9.58 -9.30
CA LEU A 13 -9.84 -8.41 -8.52
C LEU A 13 -9.65 -8.64 -7.01
N LEU A 14 -10.02 -9.82 -6.51
CA LEU A 14 -9.78 -10.22 -5.12
C LEU A 14 -8.29 -10.28 -4.79
N SER A 15 -7.45 -10.76 -5.71
CA SER A 15 -5.99 -10.78 -5.55
C SER A 15 -5.42 -9.39 -5.32
N VAL A 16 -5.83 -8.42 -6.16
CA VAL A 16 -5.41 -7.02 -6.06
C VAL A 16 -5.90 -6.40 -4.75
N LEU A 17 -7.17 -6.64 -4.41
CA LEU A 17 -7.77 -6.12 -3.18
C LEU A 17 -7.04 -6.64 -1.94
N LEU A 18 -6.81 -7.96 -1.85
CA LEU A 18 -6.10 -8.58 -0.73
C LEU A 18 -4.67 -8.07 -0.62
N ALA A 19 -3.95 -7.98 -1.74
CA ALA A 19 -2.59 -7.44 -1.75
C ALA A 19 -2.54 -5.99 -1.26
N THR A 20 -3.50 -5.17 -1.69
CA THR A 20 -3.62 -3.77 -1.26
C THR A 20 -3.88 -3.67 0.24
N ILE A 21 -4.83 -4.45 0.75
CA ILE A 21 -5.19 -4.47 2.18
C ILE A 21 -3.98 -4.92 3.02
N GLN A 22 -3.33 -6.02 2.63
CA GLN A 22 -2.20 -6.56 3.38
C GLN A 22 -1.04 -5.57 3.47
N ILE A 23 -0.70 -4.88 2.37
CA ILE A 23 0.38 -3.90 2.36
C ILE A 23 -0.02 -2.61 3.08
N SER A 24 -1.27 -2.16 2.94
CA SER A 24 -1.79 -1.01 3.68
C SER A 24 -1.72 -1.22 5.19
N ILE A 25 -2.09 -2.41 5.67
CA ILE A 25 -2.01 -2.78 7.09
C ILE A 25 -0.54 -2.82 7.56
N ASP A 26 0.34 -3.51 6.82
CA ASP A 26 1.74 -3.69 7.23
C ASP A 26 2.55 -2.38 7.16
N ALA A 27 2.30 -1.54 6.15
CA ALA A 27 2.92 -0.23 6.02
C ALA A 27 2.23 0.86 6.88
N LYS A 28 1.13 0.52 7.56
CA LYS A 28 0.31 1.45 8.38
C LYS A 28 -0.06 2.73 7.63
N THR A 29 -0.41 2.58 6.35
CA THR A 29 -0.69 3.71 5.45
C THR A 29 -2.08 3.61 4.85
N ASN A 30 -2.75 4.76 4.75
CA ASN A 30 -4.03 4.90 4.07
C ASN A 30 -3.87 5.49 2.65
N ASP A 31 -2.66 5.90 2.25
CA ASP A 31 -2.45 6.49 0.94
C ASP A 31 -2.18 5.41 -0.12
N LEU A 32 -3.18 5.15 -0.96
CA LEU A 32 -3.11 4.20 -2.07
C LEU A 32 -1.98 4.53 -3.06
N ARG A 33 -1.62 5.82 -3.23
CA ARG A 33 -0.55 6.23 -4.15
C ARG A 33 0.79 5.70 -3.69
N SER A 34 0.99 5.63 -2.37
CA SER A 34 2.21 5.11 -1.77
C SER A 34 2.35 3.60 -1.91
N ILE A 35 1.24 2.87 -2.08
CA ILE A 35 1.23 1.40 -2.21
C ILE A 35 1.66 0.98 -3.63
N ILE A 36 1.26 1.74 -4.65
CA ILE A 36 1.56 1.43 -6.05
C ILE A 36 3.06 1.64 -6.34
N THR A 37 3.82 0.56 -6.23
CA THR A 37 5.27 0.47 -6.50
C THR A 37 5.57 -0.70 -7.44
N SER A 38 6.76 -0.75 -8.03
CA SER A 38 7.18 -1.90 -8.85
C SER A 38 7.15 -3.22 -8.06
N SER A 39 7.58 -3.19 -6.80
CA SER A 39 7.53 -4.34 -5.89
C SER A 39 6.09 -4.79 -5.60
N PHE A 40 5.15 -3.84 -5.47
CA PHE A 40 3.72 -4.14 -5.33
C PHE A 40 3.15 -4.84 -6.56
N VAL A 41 3.49 -4.34 -7.76
CA VAL A 41 3.07 -4.98 -9.02
C VAL A 41 3.59 -6.41 -9.09
N PHE A 42 4.87 -6.64 -8.76
CA PHE A 42 5.45 -7.97 -8.74
C PHE A 42 4.72 -8.91 -7.76
N TYR A 43 4.42 -8.42 -6.55
CA TYR A 43 3.67 -9.17 -5.55
C TYR A 43 2.26 -9.54 -6.03
N ILE A 44 1.54 -8.60 -6.65
CA ILE A 44 0.22 -8.86 -7.25
C ILE A 44 0.31 -9.91 -8.36
N LEU A 45 1.33 -9.85 -9.23
CA LEU A 45 1.46 -10.81 -10.32
C LEU A 45 1.59 -12.25 -9.80
N ILE A 46 2.39 -12.46 -8.75
CA ILE A 46 2.51 -13.78 -8.09
C ILE A 46 1.15 -14.24 -7.56
N MET A 47 0.44 -13.37 -6.83
CA MET A 47 -0.88 -13.65 -6.27
C MET A 47 -1.89 -14.00 -7.36
N MET A 48 -1.96 -13.21 -8.44
CA MET A 48 -2.90 -13.43 -9.54
C MET A 48 -2.62 -14.74 -10.26
N ILE A 49 -1.36 -15.06 -10.57
CA ILE A 49 -1.01 -16.32 -11.24
C ILE A 49 -1.45 -17.51 -10.39
N GLY A 50 -1.14 -17.47 -9.10
CA GLY A 50 -1.55 -18.50 -8.15
C GLY A 50 -3.06 -18.67 -8.05
N ASN A 51 -3.78 -17.55 -7.91
CA ASN A 51 -5.23 -17.52 -7.81
C ASN A 51 -5.91 -17.95 -9.12
N ILE A 52 -5.35 -17.63 -10.29
CA ILE A 52 -5.84 -18.10 -11.59
C ILE A 52 -5.70 -19.63 -11.70
N ILE A 53 -4.51 -20.17 -11.40
CA ILE A 53 -4.25 -21.63 -11.48
C ILE A 53 -5.23 -22.39 -10.57
N THR A 54 -5.39 -21.95 -9.34
CA THR A 54 -6.29 -22.58 -8.37
C THR A 54 -7.75 -22.39 -8.70
N THR A 55 -8.14 -21.26 -9.28
CA THR A 55 -9.50 -21.05 -9.80
C THR A 55 -9.80 -22.04 -10.94
N LEU A 56 -8.88 -22.25 -11.87
CA LEU A 56 -9.03 -23.24 -12.95
C LEU A 56 -9.11 -24.68 -12.41
N LEU A 57 -8.30 -25.02 -11.40
CA LEU A 57 -8.39 -26.32 -10.73
C LEU A 57 -9.73 -26.49 -9.99
N SER A 58 -10.20 -25.44 -9.32
CA SER A 58 -11.48 -25.44 -8.61
C SER A 58 -12.67 -25.62 -9.56
N ALA A 59 -12.60 -25.06 -10.77
CA ALA A 59 -13.64 -25.24 -11.77
C ALA A 59 -13.84 -26.72 -12.12
N ASN A 60 -12.75 -27.45 -12.35
CA ASN A 60 -12.79 -28.88 -12.62
C ASN A 60 -13.31 -29.69 -11.42
N LEU A 61 -12.97 -29.30 -10.20
CA LEU A 61 -13.45 -30.01 -9.00
C LEU A 61 -14.93 -29.78 -8.73
N ILE A 62 -15.41 -28.56 -8.94
CA ILE A 62 -16.79 -28.17 -8.67
C ILE A 62 -17.72 -28.70 -9.77
N ASP A 63 -17.33 -28.64 -11.03
CA ASP A 63 -18.18 -29.13 -12.13
C ASP A 63 -18.44 -30.64 -12.06
N ASN A 64 -17.50 -31.40 -11.51
CA ASN A 64 -17.63 -32.84 -11.35
C ASN A 64 -18.36 -33.25 -10.07
N ASN A 65 -18.45 -32.38 -9.04
CA ASN A 65 -18.95 -32.76 -7.72
C ASN A 65 -20.16 -31.96 -7.22
N LEU A 66 -20.49 -30.81 -7.83
CA LEU A 66 -21.60 -29.97 -7.40
C LEU A 66 -22.78 -30.01 -8.38
N PRO A 67 -24.02 -30.19 -7.88
CA PRO A 67 -25.21 -30.18 -8.72
C PRO A 67 -25.35 -28.88 -9.51
N ALA A 68 -26.02 -28.95 -10.67
CA ALA A 68 -26.33 -27.75 -11.46
C ALA A 68 -27.17 -26.75 -10.66
N PRO A 69 -26.99 -25.43 -10.89
CA PRO A 69 -27.80 -24.40 -10.24
C PRO A 69 -29.27 -24.65 -10.58
N GLY A 70 -30.13 -24.78 -9.55
CA GLY A 70 -31.56 -25.08 -9.74
C GLY A 70 -31.94 -26.56 -9.57
N SER A 71 -31.01 -27.46 -9.28
CA SER A 71 -31.38 -28.83 -8.88
C SER A 71 -32.02 -28.84 -7.49
N THR A 72 -33.02 -29.69 -7.28
CA THR A 72 -33.72 -29.87 -5.98
C THR A 72 -32.82 -30.39 -4.85
N LYS A 73 -31.53 -30.68 -5.12
CA LYS A 73 -30.52 -31.15 -4.17
C LYS A 73 -29.49 -30.09 -3.75
N THR A 74 -29.59 -28.85 -4.25
CA THR A 74 -28.65 -27.79 -3.82
C THR A 74 -29.03 -27.29 -2.42
N SER A 75 -28.20 -27.59 -1.43
CA SER A 75 -28.25 -26.96 -0.11
C SER A 75 -28.32 -25.44 -0.28
N PHE A 76 -29.18 -24.75 0.48
CA PHE A 76 -29.39 -23.30 0.43
C PHE A 76 -28.09 -22.49 0.44
N LEU A 77 -27.06 -22.98 1.15
CA LEU A 77 -25.73 -22.39 1.21
C LEU A 77 -24.96 -22.38 -0.11
N LEU A 78 -25.26 -23.27 -1.06
CA LEU A 78 -24.57 -23.43 -2.35
C LEU A 78 -25.41 -22.92 -3.54
N ALA A 79 -26.57 -22.31 -3.28
CA ALA A 79 -27.50 -21.83 -4.31
C ALA A 79 -27.01 -20.56 -5.06
N GLY A 80 -25.79 -20.09 -4.78
CA GLY A 80 -25.17 -18.96 -5.46
C GLY A 80 -24.63 -19.32 -6.86
N PRO A 81 -24.32 -18.29 -7.68
CA PRO A 81 -23.71 -18.51 -8.98
C PRO A 81 -22.39 -19.29 -8.87
N ARG A 82 -22.17 -20.27 -9.75
CA ARG A 82 -20.96 -21.14 -9.74
C ARG A 82 -19.65 -20.36 -9.80
N TRP A 83 -19.64 -19.26 -10.55
CA TRP A 83 -18.46 -18.40 -10.67
C TRP A 83 -18.00 -17.80 -9.33
N VAL A 84 -18.91 -17.54 -8.39
CA VAL A 84 -18.57 -17.05 -7.04
C VAL A 84 -17.77 -18.11 -6.29
N TRP A 85 -18.24 -19.36 -6.34
CA TRP A 85 -17.58 -20.47 -5.68
C TRP A 85 -16.21 -20.77 -6.28
N TYR A 86 -16.09 -20.79 -7.62
CA TYR A 86 -14.79 -20.96 -8.27
C TYR A 86 -13.79 -19.89 -7.79
N SER A 87 -14.20 -18.62 -7.70
CA SER A 87 -13.32 -17.54 -7.22
C SER A 87 -12.92 -17.69 -5.76
N ILE A 88 -13.88 -18.02 -4.88
CA ILE A 88 -13.62 -18.20 -3.45
C ILE A 88 -12.67 -19.38 -3.24
N PHE A 89 -13.01 -20.55 -3.80
CA PHE A 89 -12.16 -21.74 -3.67
C PHE A 89 -10.81 -21.58 -4.34
N GLY A 90 -10.72 -20.80 -5.43
CA GLY A 90 -9.44 -20.42 -6.03
C GLY A 90 -8.58 -19.63 -5.05
N VAL A 91 -9.06 -18.48 -4.58
CA VAL A 91 -8.29 -17.58 -3.70
C VAL A 91 -7.88 -18.27 -2.39
N PHE A 92 -8.81 -18.93 -1.70
CA PHE A 92 -8.50 -19.65 -0.46
C PHE A 92 -7.71 -20.95 -0.70
N GLY A 93 -7.93 -21.61 -1.84
CA GLY A 93 -7.19 -22.78 -2.24
C GLY A 93 -5.71 -22.46 -2.48
N PHE A 94 -5.41 -21.32 -3.11
CA PHE A 94 -4.04 -20.86 -3.29
C PHE A 94 -3.34 -20.60 -1.96
N GLU A 95 -4.00 -19.91 -1.03
CA GLU A 95 -3.47 -19.67 0.31
C GLU A 95 -3.16 -21.00 1.03
N ALA A 96 -4.07 -21.97 0.97
CA ALA A 96 -3.88 -23.30 1.56
C ALA A 96 -2.74 -24.10 0.89
N ILE A 97 -2.57 -23.96 -0.43
CA ILE A 97 -1.50 -24.60 -1.19
C ILE A 97 -0.14 -23.99 -0.83
N ILE A 98 -0.03 -22.66 -0.81
CA ILE A 98 1.23 -21.97 -0.47
C ILE A 98 1.73 -22.39 0.91
N GLN A 99 0.84 -22.53 1.89
CA GLN A 99 1.20 -22.92 3.25
C GLN A 99 1.71 -24.36 3.36
N LYS A 100 1.41 -25.23 2.39
CA LYS A 100 1.73 -26.66 2.44
C LYS A 100 2.71 -27.13 1.36
N VAL A 101 2.96 -26.33 0.32
CA VAL A 101 3.83 -26.71 -0.79
C VAL A 101 5.24 -26.19 -0.57
N ASN A 102 6.12 -27.12 -0.18
CA ASN A 102 7.56 -26.94 -0.27
C ASN A 102 8.00 -27.27 -1.70
N VAL A 103 8.31 -26.25 -2.50
CA VAL A 103 8.95 -26.46 -3.80
C VAL A 103 10.46 -26.53 -3.58
N THR A 104 11.03 -27.72 -3.64
CA THR A 104 12.47 -27.91 -3.75
C THR A 104 12.87 -27.86 -5.23
N PHE A 105 13.58 -26.82 -5.64
CA PHE A 105 14.22 -26.76 -6.96
C PHE A 105 15.70 -27.18 -6.82
N PHE A 106 16.13 -28.20 -7.59
CA PHE A 106 17.53 -28.61 -7.77
C PHE A 106 18.28 -29.14 -6.53
N ASP A 107 17.64 -29.93 -5.65
CA ASP A 107 18.27 -30.59 -4.47
C ASP A 107 18.99 -29.65 -3.47
N GLN A 108 19.00 -28.35 -3.74
CA GLN A 108 19.36 -27.32 -2.80
C GLN A 108 18.03 -26.87 -2.17
N GLY A 109 17.85 -27.12 -0.88
CA GLY A 109 16.67 -26.71 -0.11
C GLY A 109 16.55 -25.18 -0.05
N VAL A 110 16.12 -24.56 -1.15
CA VAL A 110 16.22 -23.12 -1.38
C VAL A 110 14.82 -22.58 -1.64
N LEU A 111 14.16 -22.21 -0.53
CA LEU A 111 12.92 -21.44 -0.41
C LEU A 111 11.61 -22.08 -0.89
N THR A 112 10.65 -22.14 0.03
CA THR A 112 9.23 -22.47 -0.24
C THR A 112 8.55 -21.36 -1.04
N ILE A 113 7.44 -21.65 -1.76
CA ILE A 113 6.61 -20.60 -2.41
C ILE A 113 6.19 -19.55 -1.36
N HIS A 114 5.93 -19.98 -0.14
CA HIS A 114 5.63 -19.11 0.99
C HIS A 114 6.76 -18.12 1.30
N ASP A 115 8.03 -18.56 1.25
CA ASP A 115 9.17 -17.68 1.49
C ASP A 115 9.33 -16.64 0.37
N TRP A 116 9.13 -17.04 -0.90
CA TRP A 116 9.13 -16.13 -2.04
C TRP A 116 8.02 -15.09 -1.91
N LEU A 117 6.81 -15.52 -1.57
CA LEU A 117 5.66 -14.64 -1.37
C LEU A 117 5.90 -13.67 -0.21
N THR A 118 6.46 -14.16 0.90
CA THR A 118 6.79 -13.36 2.08
C THR A 118 7.87 -12.32 1.76
N LYS A 119 8.90 -12.68 0.99
CA LYS A 119 9.93 -11.75 0.54
C LYS A 119 9.36 -10.68 -0.39
N ALA A 120 8.52 -11.07 -1.36
CA ALA A 120 7.86 -10.14 -2.26
C ALA A 120 6.96 -9.16 -1.49
N LYS A 121 6.18 -9.66 -0.52
CA LYS A 121 5.36 -8.83 0.38
C LYS A 121 6.19 -7.84 1.19
N LYS A 122 7.29 -8.30 1.80
CA LYS A 122 8.22 -7.44 2.57
C LYS A 122 8.84 -6.36 1.69
N SER A 123 9.27 -6.72 0.47
CA SER A 123 9.81 -5.76 -0.51
C SER A 123 8.77 -4.70 -0.88
N ALA A 124 7.53 -5.11 -1.15
CA ALA A 124 6.44 -4.20 -1.48
C ALA A 124 6.09 -3.26 -0.32
N THR A 125 6.11 -3.77 0.92
CA THR A 125 5.89 -2.97 2.13
C THR A 125 6.99 -1.95 2.34
N ALA A 126 8.26 -2.35 2.21
CA ALA A 126 9.41 -1.45 2.34
C ALA A 126 9.38 -0.35 1.27
N ALA A 127 9.14 -0.71 0.00
CA ALA A 127 9.02 0.25 -1.09
C ALA A 127 7.85 1.22 -0.88
N SER A 128 6.74 0.74 -0.31
CA SER A 128 5.61 1.60 0.03
C SER A 128 5.98 2.61 1.12
N LEU A 129 6.64 2.16 2.19
CA LEU A 129 7.14 3.05 3.26
C LEU A 129 8.11 4.11 2.74
N GLU A 130 9.07 3.72 1.90
CA GLU A 130 10.00 4.65 1.27
C GLU A 130 9.25 5.70 0.43
N LYS A 131 8.26 5.27 -0.36
CA LYS A 131 7.45 6.18 -1.16
C LYS A 131 6.63 7.14 -0.30
N ILE A 132 6.12 6.72 0.86
CA ILE A 132 5.44 7.62 1.81
C ILE A 132 6.38 8.73 2.28
N VAL A 133 7.62 8.38 2.66
CA VAL A 133 8.60 9.36 3.11
C VAL A 133 8.89 10.38 2.01
N ILE A 134 9.07 9.92 0.77
CA ILE A 134 9.30 10.79 -0.38
C ILE A 134 8.09 11.71 -0.62
N LEU A 135 6.87 11.18 -0.61
CA LEU A 135 5.65 11.97 -0.81
C LEU A 135 5.46 13.01 0.30
N ASN A 136 5.67 12.64 1.56
CA ASN A 136 5.59 13.57 2.69
C ASN A 136 6.66 14.66 2.61
N PHE A 137 7.87 14.31 2.20
CA PHE A 137 8.95 15.27 1.97
C PHE A 137 8.57 16.27 0.87
N GLN A 138 8.09 15.78 -0.28
CA GLN A 138 7.65 16.63 -1.39
C GLN A 138 6.49 17.55 -1.00
N ASP A 139 5.50 17.03 -0.27
CA ASP A 139 4.36 17.81 0.22
C ASP A 139 4.82 18.90 1.20
N SER A 140 5.74 18.57 2.12
CA SER A 140 6.28 19.53 3.09
C SER A 140 7.12 20.60 2.39
N GLN A 141 7.95 20.23 1.43
CA GLN A 141 8.73 21.17 0.63
C GLN A 141 7.84 22.09 -0.20
N LEU A 142 6.78 21.56 -0.81
CA LEU A 142 5.83 22.36 -1.58
C LEU A 142 5.06 23.35 -0.70
N LEU A 143 4.67 22.93 0.51
CA LEU A 143 4.06 23.83 1.50
C LEU A 143 5.04 24.90 1.96
N ALA A 144 6.30 24.56 2.22
CA ALA A 144 7.34 25.50 2.59
C ALA A 144 7.56 26.56 1.51
N THR A 145 7.68 26.14 0.24
CA THR A 145 7.83 27.06 -0.89
C THR A 145 6.63 28.00 -1.02
N ARG A 146 5.40 27.49 -0.85
CA ARG A 146 4.19 28.33 -0.85
C ARG A 146 4.16 29.31 0.32
N LEU A 147 4.58 28.87 1.50
CA LEU A 147 4.65 29.70 2.69
C LEU A 147 5.65 30.86 2.47
N LYS A 148 6.83 30.57 1.92
CA LYS A 148 7.84 31.57 1.56
C LYS A 148 7.38 32.54 0.48
N ALA A 149 6.60 32.07 -0.49
CA ALA A 149 6.06 32.94 -1.53
C ALA A 149 5.07 33.99 -0.98
N GLN A 150 4.49 33.73 0.20
CA GLN A 150 3.45 34.58 0.79
C GLN A 150 3.89 35.37 2.02
N LEU A 151 4.96 34.96 2.70
CA LEU A 151 5.46 35.60 3.92
C LEU A 151 6.89 36.08 3.72
N ASP A 152 7.15 37.27 4.24
CA ASP A 152 8.48 37.81 4.43
C ASP A 152 9.23 37.08 5.55
N GLN A 153 10.55 37.24 5.57
CA GLN A 153 11.45 36.59 6.50
C GLN A 153 11.03 36.80 7.97
N GLU A 154 10.73 38.02 8.38
CA GLU A 154 10.38 38.36 9.77
C GLU A 154 9.06 37.70 10.19
N SER A 155 8.07 37.70 9.29
CA SER A 155 6.81 36.99 9.51
C SER A 155 7.01 35.47 9.65
N ILE A 156 7.93 34.85 8.90
CA ILE A 156 8.23 33.41 9.01
C ILE A 156 8.84 33.10 10.38
N HIS A 157 9.81 33.89 10.83
CA HIS A 157 10.43 33.70 12.15
C HIS A 157 9.41 33.87 13.29
N THR A 158 8.57 34.89 13.21
CA THR A 158 7.51 35.15 14.19
C THR A 158 6.48 34.02 14.20
N PHE A 159 6.06 33.57 13.02
CA PHE A 159 5.12 32.46 12.91
C PHE A 159 5.72 31.16 13.46
N ALA A 160 7.02 30.92 13.24
CA ALA A 160 7.68 29.72 13.75
C ALA A 160 7.84 29.71 15.26
N SER A 161 8.23 30.84 15.86
CA SER A 161 8.37 30.95 17.31
C SER A 161 7.04 30.76 18.03
N MET A 162 5.94 31.27 17.45
CA MET A 162 4.58 31.06 17.98
C MET A 162 4.12 29.60 17.85
N GLN A 163 4.43 28.94 16.73
CA GLN A 163 3.86 27.62 16.43
C GLN A 163 4.67 26.45 17.00
N LEU A 164 6.00 26.55 17.00
CA LEU A 164 6.91 25.50 17.51
C LEU A 164 7.15 25.64 19.02
N GLY A 165 6.88 26.83 19.58
CA GLY A 165 7.28 27.19 20.92
C GLY A 165 8.76 27.59 21.00
N PHE A 166 9.08 28.41 22.00
CA PHE A 166 10.40 29.04 22.14
C PHE A 166 11.55 28.02 22.20
N ASP A 167 11.39 26.94 22.97
CA ASP A 167 12.44 25.95 23.18
C ASP A 167 12.79 25.15 21.91
N GLN A 168 11.81 24.80 21.08
CA GLN A 168 12.06 24.10 19.82
C GLN A 168 12.62 25.04 18.77
N TYR A 169 12.08 26.25 18.69
CA TYR A 169 12.57 27.28 17.78
C TYR A 169 14.06 27.60 18.02
N GLU A 170 14.47 27.84 19.26
CA GLU A 170 15.88 28.09 19.61
C GLU A 170 16.79 26.91 19.24
N LYS A 171 16.36 25.67 19.47
CA LYS A 171 17.12 24.48 19.06
C LYS A 171 17.31 24.41 17.55
N ILE A 172 16.27 24.73 16.78
CA ILE A 172 16.31 24.75 15.32
C ILE A 172 17.27 25.83 14.83
N ILE A 173 17.13 27.06 15.32
CA ILE A 173 18.02 28.17 14.97
C ILE A 173 19.48 27.87 15.36
N ALA A 174 19.71 27.27 16.53
CA ALA A 174 21.04 26.85 16.95
C ALA A 174 21.64 25.76 16.04
N SER A 175 20.81 24.83 15.54
CA SER A 175 21.26 23.73 14.67
C SER A 175 21.72 24.18 13.28
N ILE A 176 21.23 25.34 12.82
CA ILE A 176 21.60 25.94 11.52
C ILE A 176 22.63 27.08 11.65
N LYS A 177 22.86 27.58 12.87
CA LYS A 177 23.78 28.69 13.14
C LYS A 177 25.22 28.34 12.73
N GLY A 178 25.77 29.10 11.79
CA GLY A 178 27.14 28.94 11.29
C GLY A 178 27.27 28.03 10.07
N ASN A 179 26.15 27.61 9.46
CA ASN A 179 26.16 26.89 8.20
C ASN A 179 25.66 27.76 7.05
N ASP A 180 26.57 28.52 6.42
CA ASP A 180 26.27 29.47 5.33
C ASP A 180 25.67 28.80 4.08
N LYS A 181 25.69 27.47 4.00
CA LYS A 181 25.08 26.71 2.89
C LYS A 181 23.58 26.48 3.07
N ILE A 182 23.05 26.63 4.29
CA ILE A 182 21.64 26.41 4.58
C ILE A 182 20.91 27.75 4.47
N ASN A 183 19.90 27.83 3.60
CA ASN A 183 18.98 28.96 3.63
C ASN A 183 18.10 28.82 4.89
N HIS A 184 18.38 29.64 5.91
CA HIS A 184 17.69 29.56 7.20
C HIS A 184 16.16 29.63 7.07
N GLU A 185 15.65 30.48 6.18
CA GLU A 185 14.21 30.64 5.96
C GLU A 185 13.58 29.40 5.32
N GLU A 186 14.28 28.81 4.36
CA GLU A 186 13.82 27.60 3.68
C GLU A 186 13.75 26.43 4.64
N TYR A 187 14.78 26.29 5.48
CA TYR A 187 14.81 25.28 6.51
C TYR A 187 13.69 25.48 7.54
N LEU A 188 13.49 26.72 8.01
CA LEU A 188 12.45 27.04 8.99
C LEU A 188 11.03 26.80 8.43
N ALA A 189 10.79 27.24 7.19
CA ALA A 189 9.52 27.02 6.50
C ALA A 189 9.25 25.53 6.25
N TYR A 190 10.29 24.76 5.93
CA TYR A 190 10.21 23.30 5.82
C TYR A 190 9.84 22.64 7.14
N VAL A 191 10.55 22.97 8.23
CA VAL A 191 10.26 22.41 9.56
C VAL A 191 8.83 22.74 10.01
N LEU A 192 8.35 23.96 9.74
CA LEU A 192 6.96 24.34 10.01
C LEU A 192 5.96 23.53 9.19
N ALA A 193 6.24 23.32 7.90
CA ALA A 193 5.40 22.54 7.01
C ALA A 193 5.35 21.06 7.42
N GLU A 194 6.46 20.51 7.91
CA GLU A 194 6.58 19.13 8.37
C GLU A 194 5.86 18.93 9.72
N GLN A 195 6.11 19.79 10.71
CA GLN A 195 5.58 19.62 12.06
C GLN A 195 4.15 20.13 12.24
N SER A 196 3.74 21.14 11.47
CA SER A 196 2.42 21.80 11.59
C SER A 196 1.73 22.02 10.23
N PRO A 197 1.57 20.98 9.38
CA PRO A 197 1.07 21.13 8.01
C PRO A 197 -0.34 21.73 7.93
N ARG A 198 -1.20 21.44 8.92
CA ARG A 198 -2.58 21.97 8.97
C ARG A 198 -2.60 23.48 9.19
N VAL A 199 -1.76 23.98 10.10
CA VAL A 199 -1.70 25.40 10.46
C VAL A 199 -1.07 26.20 9.32
N VAL A 200 0.00 25.67 8.72
CA VAL A 200 0.62 26.23 7.51
C VAL A 200 -0.39 26.34 6.37
N LYS A 201 -1.16 25.27 6.09
CA LYS A 201 -2.23 25.31 5.07
C LYS A 201 -3.30 26.35 5.37
N ALA A 202 -3.70 26.50 6.63
CA ALA A 202 -4.68 27.51 7.04
C ALA A 202 -4.14 28.93 6.84
N LYS A 203 -2.88 29.16 7.22
CA LYS A 203 -2.21 30.45 7.03
C LYS A 203 -2.10 30.81 5.55
N ILE A 204 -1.77 29.84 4.70
CA ILE A 204 -1.65 30.04 3.25
C ILE A 204 -2.99 30.41 2.60
N ARG A 205 -4.10 29.87 3.11
CA ARG A 205 -5.46 30.13 2.60
C ARG A 205 -6.10 31.41 3.11
N ALA A 206 -5.59 31.98 4.20
CA ALA A 206 -6.17 33.15 4.86
C ALA A 206 -5.71 34.50 4.24
N ARG A 207 -4.83 34.45 3.24
CA ARG A 207 -4.39 35.59 2.43
C ARG A 207 -4.83 35.40 0.99
#